data_AF-G7H326-F1
#
_entry.id   AF-G7H326-F1
#
_cell.length_a   1.000
_cell.length_b   1.000
_cell.length_c   1.000
_cell.angle_alpha   90.00
_cell.angle_beta   90.00
_cell.angle_gamma   90.00
#
_symmetry.space_group_name_H-M   'P 1'
#
loop_
_entity.id
_entity.type
_entity.pdbx_description
1 polymer ?
#
loop_
_entity_poly.entity_id
_entity_poly.type
_entity_poly.pdbx_seq_one_letter_code
_entity_poly.pdbx_strand_id
1 'polypeptide(L)'
;MKDSTREALVSPVFRWTVVFGVLVVAMVVAIWPRNTPGTDPVSDPSAPPRPLPSSQVDPAELAAARTKAALAPCPAPHGPVGPNSVLTGVVVTCLADGRPVDLGPSTAGRPMVINLWATWCGPCRRELPVLQEFARRAGDRVTVLAAHDRQGADAYLALALLTEIDVRLPTVLDQTGALARALKARQVLPSTFFVRPDGTVAAAPVRLYESPDDLAADTRKYLGVEA
;
A
#
# COMPACT_ATOMS: atom_id res chain seq x y z
N MET A 1 -35.79 -47.31 51.11
CA MET A 1 -35.47 -46.23 50.15
C MET A 1 -33.94 -46.05 50.09
N LYS A 2 -33.21 -46.97 49.42
CA LYS A 2 -31.74 -46.99 49.46
C LYS A 2 -31.05 -47.76 48.30
N ASP A 3 -31.60 -47.72 47.08
CA ASP A 3 -31.00 -48.43 45.92
C ASP A 3 -30.73 -47.58 44.67
N SER A 4 -31.57 -46.59 44.35
CA SER A 4 -31.46 -45.81 43.10
C SER A 4 -30.09 -45.13 42.89
N THR A 5 -29.38 -44.77 43.96
CA THR A 5 -28.05 -44.14 43.88
C THR A 5 -26.93 -45.11 43.45
N ARG A 6 -27.12 -46.43 43.57
CA ARG A 6 -26.11 -47.43 43.18
C ARG A 6 -26.17 -47.80 41.70
N GLU A 7 -27.36 -47.80 41.09
CA GLU A 7 -27.52 -48.16 39.68
C GLU A 7 -26.94 -47.10 38.72
N ALA A 8 -27.04 -45.81 39.07
CA ALA A 8 -26.50 -44.71 38.27
C ALA A 8 -24.97 -44.84 38.01
N LEU A 9 -24.23 -45.35 39.01
CA LEU A 9 -22.78 -45.55 38.98
C LEU A 9 -22.33 -46.71 38.07
N VAL A 10 -23.22 -47.63 37.71
CA VAL A 10 -22.89 -48.85 36.95
C VAL A 10 -23.21 -48.70 35.45
N SER A 11 -23.95 -47.66 35.07
CA SER A 11 -24.30 -47.43 33.65
C SER A 11 -23.04 -47.24 32.77
N PRO A 12 -22.96 -47.89 31.59
CA PRO A 12 -21.79 -47.76 30.71
C PRO A 12 -21.63 -46.33 30.18
N VAL A 13 -22.74 -45.58 30.09
CA VAL A 13 -22.76 -44.17 29.72
C VAL A 13 -21.97 -43.32 30.73
N PHE A 14 -22.24 -43.45 32.04
CA PHE A 14 -21.52 -42.70 33.07
C PHE A 14 -20.02 -43.02 33.10
N ARG A 15 -19.65 -44.30 32.90
CA ARG A 15 -18.25 -44.72 32.80
C ARG A 15 -17.55 -44.07 31.60
N TRP A 16 -18.24 -43.96 30.45
CA TRP A 16 -17.73 -43.24 29.29
C TRP A 16 -17.61 -41.72 29.52
N THR A 17 -18.54 -41.09 30.25
CA THR A 17 -18.43 -39.66 30.58
C THR A 17 -17.20 -39.38 31.46
N VAL A 18 -16.91 -40.26 32.43
CA VAL A 18 -15.71 -40.15 33.28
C VAL A 18 -14.44 -40.34 32.47
N VAL A 19 -14.37 -41.35 31.59
CA VAL A 19 -13.22 -41.58 30.70
C VAL A 19 -12.99 -40.38 29.78
N PHE A 20 -14.05 -39.83 29.17
CA PHE A 20 -13.94 -38.66 28.30
C PHE A 20 -13.47 -37.42 29.07
N GLY A 21 -13.99 -37.18 30.28
CA GLY A 21 -13.55 -36.09 31.16
C GLY A 21 -12.06 -36.20 31.53
N VAL A 22 -11.59 -37.40 31.88
CA VAL A 22 -10.16 -37.66 32.17
C VAL A 22 -9.28 -37.41 30.93
N LEU A 23 -9.70 -37.84 29.75
CA LEU A 23 -8.96 -37.61 28.50
C LEU A 23 -8.87 -36.12 28.14
N VAL A 24 -9.96 -35.36 28.31
CA VAL A 24 -9.98 -33.91 28.08
C VAL A 24 -9.04 -33.20 29.06
N VAL A 25 -9.09 -33.54 30.35
CA VAL A 25 -8.18 -32.97 31.36
C VAL A 25 -6.71 -33.32 31.06
N ALA A 26 -6.42 -34.57 30.68
CA ALA A 26 -5.07 -34.98 30.29
C ALA A 26 -4.56 -34.21 29.06
N MET A 27 -5.41 -33.97 28.06
CA MET A 27 -5.05 -33.19 26.88
C MET A 27 -4.82 -31.70 27.21
N VAL A 28 -5.63 -31.10 28.08
CA VAL A 28 -5.41 -29.73 28.58
C VAL A 28 -4.09 -29.63 29.36
N VAL A 29 -3.76 -30.61 30.20
CA VAL A 29 -2.49 -30.66 30.96
C VAL A 29 -1.27 -30.95 30.06
N ALA A 30 -1.46 -31.62 28.93
CA ALA A 30 -0.40 -31.85 27.93
C ALA A 30 -0.11 -30.61 27.07
N ILE A 31 -1.15 -29.80 26.77
CA ILE A 31 -1.04 -28.55 26.00
C ILE A 31 -0.65 -27.36 26.90
N TRP A 32 -0.78 -27.49 28.23
CA TRP A 32 -0.41 -26.43 29.18
C TRP A 32 1.09 -26.09 29.06
N PRO A 33 1.46 -24.82 28.87
CA PRO A 33 2.85 -24.44 28.68
C PRO A 33 3.69 -24.79 29.92
N ARG A 34 4.57 -25.78 29.77
CA ARG A 34 5.58 -26.13 30.76
C ARG A 34 6.81 -25.28 30.51
N ASN A 35 6.87 -24.11 31.14
CA ASN A 35 8.06 -23.29 31.17
C ASN A 35 9.18 -24.07 31.88
N THR A 36 10.05 -24.73 31.12
CA THR A 36 11.25 -25.37 31.63
C THR A 36 12.25 -24.28 32.00
N PRO A 37 12.70 -24.17 33.27
CA PRO A 37 13.78 -23.25 33.62
C PRO A 37 15.10 -23.80 33.09
N GLY A 38 15.43 -23.43 31.85
CA GLY A 38 16.63 -23.86 31.13
C GLY A 38 17.30 -22.70 30.43
N THR A 39 18.26 -22.07 31.12
CA THR A 39 19.40 -21.32 30.55
C THR A 39 19.17 -20.56 29.23
N ASP A 40 18.32 -19.54 29.26
CA ASP A 40 18.37 -18.45 28.28
C ASP A 40 19.44 -17.43 28.70
N PRO A 41 20.41 -17.02 27.84
CA PRO A 41 21.44 -16.05 28.21
C PRO A 41 20.95 -14.59 28.28
N VAL A 42 19.63 -14.36 28.31
CA VAL A 42 19.01 -13.03 28.19
C VAL A 42 18.00 -12.79 29.32
N SER A 43 18.51 -12.64 30.54
CA SER A 43 17.77 -12.10 31.69
C SER A 43 18.74 -11.62 32.77
N ASP A 44 19.49 -10.56 32.49
CA ASP A 44 20.04 -9.71 33.55
C ASP A 44 18.96 -8.66 33.92
N PRO A 45 18.30 -8.78 35.09
CA PRO A 45 17.25 -7.84 35.51
C PRO A 45 17.81 -6.44 35.87
N SER A 46 19.13 -6.28 35.88
CA SER A 46 19.83 -5.02 36.15
C SER A 46 20.12 -4.22 34.88
N ALA A 47 19.98 -4.83 33.70
CA ALA A 47 20.26 -4.18 32.44
C ALA A 47 19.16 -3.15 32.11
N PRO A 48 19.50 -1.89 31.77
CA PRO A 48 18.51 -0.94 31.30
C PRO A 48 17.86 -1.48 30.00
N PRO A 49 16.53 -1.31 29.82
CA PRO A 49 15.83 -1.83 28.66
C PRO A 49 16.44 -1.25 27.37
N ARG A 50 17.05 -2.12 26.56
CA ARG A 50 17.56 -1.76 25.24
C ARG A 50 16.39 -1.25 24.41
N PRO A 51 16.47 -0.06 23.79
CA PRO A 51 15.40 0.42 22.91
C PRO A 51 15.11 -0.63 21.84
N LEU A 52 13.83 -0.96 21.66
CA LEU A 52 13.39 -1.70 20.48
C LEU A 52 13.82 -0.88 19.24
N PRO A 53 14.37 -1.51 18.19
CA PRO A 53 14.65 -0.81 16.95
C PRO A 53 13.36 -0.15 16.48
N SER A 54 13.39 1.16 16.27
CA SER A 54 12.21 1.93 15.90
C SER A 54 11.61 1.40 14.61
N SER A 55 10.28 1.35 14.53
CA SER A 55 9.49 1.10 13.31
C SER A 55 9.55 2.26 12.30
N GLN A 56 10.70 2.93 12.25
CA GLN A 56 11.05 4.07 11.43
C GLN A 56 12.36 3.69 10.75
N VAL A 57 12.35 3.62 9.41
CA VAL A 57 13.56 3.37 8.61
C VAL A 57 14.55 4.51 8.86
N ASP A 58 15.83 4.17 8.99
CA ASP A 58 16.91 5.16 9.18
C ASP A 58 16.86 6.19 8.02
N PRO A 59 16.86 7.51 8.28
CA PRO A 59 16.96 8.53 7.25
C PRO A 59 18.10 8.31 6.24
N ALA A 60 19.24 7.75 6.67
CA ALA A 60 20.36 7.40 5.80
C ALA A 60 20.04 6.21 4.89
N GLU A 61 19.35 5.19 5.41
CA GLU A 61 18.87 4.06 4.61
C GLU A 61 17.80 4.50 3.59
N LEU A 62 16.87 5.36 4.00
CA LEU A 62 15.87 5.94 3.09
C LEU A 62 16.52 6.82 2.01
N ALA A 63 17.57 7.58 2.34
CA ALA A 63 18.35 8.34 1.36
C ALA A 63 19.06 7.41 0.36
N ALA A 64 19.70 6.33 0.83
CA ALA A 64 20.30 5.32 -0.03
C ALA A 64 19.27 4.63 -0.94
N ALA A 65 18.08 4.31 -0.42
CA ALA A 65 16.96 3.76 -1.19
C ALA A 65 16.48 4.73 -2.29
N ARG A 66 16.40 6.04 -2.01
CA ARG A 66 16.11 7.07 -3.03
C ARG A 66 17.17 7.13 -4.12
N THR A 67 18.45 7.15 -3.74
CA THR A 67 19.58 7.15 -4.69
C THR A 67 19.56 5.91 -5.58
N LYS A 68 19.30 4.73 -5.01
CA LYS A 68 19.21 3.46 -5.75
C LYS A 68 17.99 3.41 -6.67
N ALA A 69 16.84 3.87 -6.21
CA ALA A 69 15.60 3.88 -6.99
C ALA A 69 15.63 4.89 -8.14
N ALA A 70 16.43 5.96 -8.05
CA ALA A 70 16.69 6.92 -9.13
C ALA A 70 15.42 7.40 -9.87
N LEU A 71 14.33 7.62 -9.12
CA LEU A 71 13.03 7.99 -9.69
C LEU A 71 13.11 9.35 -10.38
N ALA A 72 12.35 9.52 -11.47
CA ALA A 72 12.17 10.80 -12.11
C ALA A 72 11.60 11.83 -11.11
N PRO A 73 12.01 13.11 -11.20
CA PRO A 73 11.55 14.14 -10.28
C PRO A 73 10.03 14.31 -10.37
N CYS A 74 9.40 14.59 -9.22
CA CYS A 74 7.98 14.95 -9.21
C CYS A 74 7.75 16.27 -9.97
N PRO A 75 6.55 16.48 -10.53
CA PRO A 75 6.24 17.72 -11.25
C PRO A 75 6.49 18.95 -10.39
N ALA A 76 7.03 20.01 -10.99
CA ALA A 76 7.31 21.28 -10.33
C ALA A 76 6.22 22.31 -10.66
N PRO A 77 5.90 23.26 -9.75
CA PRO A 77 4.95 24.35 -10.01
C PRO A 77 5.29 25.13 -11.28
N HIS A 78 4.36 25.16 -12.24
CA HIS A 78 4.59 25.77 -13.56
C HIS A 78 3.43 26.62 -14.10
N GLY A 79 2.35 26.82 -13.33
CA GLY A 79 1.26 27.71 -13.75
C GLY A 79 0.16 27.92 -12.71
N PRO A 80 -0.77 28.86 -12.97
CA PRO A 80 -1.95 29.06 -12.15
C PRO A 80 -2.92 27.88 -12.29
N VAL A 81 -3.54 27.50 -11.17
CA VAL A 81 -4.47 26.36 -11.11
C VAL A 81 -5.81 26.74 -11.77
N GLY A 82 -6.39 25.84 -12.56
CA GLY A 82 -7.73 26.02 -13.12
C GLY A 82 -8.80 26.12 -12.01
N PRO A 83 -9.84 26.98 -12.15
CA PRO A 83 -10.80 27.27 -11.09
C PRO A 83 -11.65 26.05 -10.66
N ASN A 84 -11.74 25.03 -11.51
CA ASN A 84 -12.46 23.78 -11.25
C ASN A 84 -11.53 22.59 -10.98
N SER A 85 -10.22 22.82 -10.79
CA SER A 85 -9.25 21.75 -10.57
C SER A 85 -9.51 21.01 -9.27
N VAL A 86 -9.64 19.69 -9.35
CA VAL A 86 -9.78 18.84 -8.16
C VAL A 86 -8.47 18.75 -7.35
N LEU A 87 -7.34 19.11 -7.96
CA LEU A 87 -6.00 19.04 -7.37
C LEU A 87 -5.62 20.30 -6.56
N THR A 88 -6.50 21.29 -6.49
CA THR A 88 -6.29 22.55 -5.75
C THR A 88 -6.02 22.28 -4.26
N GLY A 89 -4.83 22.64 -3.77
CA GLY A 89 -4.44 22.43 -2.38
C GLY A 89 -4.15 20.97 -2.01
N VAL A 90 -4.03 20.08 -2.99
CA VAL A 90 -3.66 18.67 -2.76
C VAL A 90 -2.14 18.59 -2.62
N VAL A 91 -1.66 18.68 -1.38
CA VAL A 91 -0.25 18.52 -1.05
C VAL A 91 0.07 17.07 -0.70
N VAL A 92 1.05 16.50 -1.41
CA VAL A 92 1.56 15.12 -1.24
C VAL A 92 3.08 15.14 -1.10
N THR A 93 3.67 14.05 -0.58
CA THR A 93 5.12 13.93 -0.43
C THR A 93 5.71 13.32 -1.70
N CYS A 94 6.70 13.97 -2.34
CA CYS A 94 7.42 13.36 -3.45
C CYS A 94 8.30 12.20 -2.96
N LEU A 95 8.26 11.05 -3.64
CA LEU A 95 8.99 9.86 -3.21
C LEU A 95 10.50 9.99 -3.45
N ALA A 96 10.87 10.62 -4.58
CA ALA A 96 12.26 10.74 -5.04
C ALA A 96 13.18 11.50 -4.07
N ASP A 97 12.65 12.49 -3.35
CA ASP A 97 13.42 13.45 -2.55
C ASP A 97 12.78 13.79 -1.19
N GLY A 98 11.51 13.44 -0.96
CA GLY A 98 10.79 13.65 0.30
C GLY A 98 10.20 15.04 0.50
N ARG A 99 10.28 15.95 -0.47
CA ARG A 99 9.71 17.31 -0.35
C ARG A 99 8.21 17.32 -0.66
N PRO A 100 7.44 18.24 -0.05
CA PRO A 100 6.03 18.43 -0.39
C PRO A 100 5.87 18.96 -1.83
N VAL A 101 4.83 18.48 -2.50
CA VAL A 101 4.40 18.89 -3.84
C VAL A 101 2.92 19.23 -3.77
N ASP A 102 2.57 20.49 -4.05
CA ASP A 102 1.19 20.88 -4.34
C ASP A 102 0.88 20.48 -5.79
N LEU A 103 -0.02 19.52 -5.97
CA LEU A 103 -0.35 19.00 -7.30
C LEU A 103 -1.09 20.02 -8.16
N GLY A 104 -1.83 20.96 -7.57
CA GLY A 104 -2.56 21.99 -8.31
C GLY A 104 -1.68 22.78 -9.30
N PRO A 105 -0.68 23.55 -8.84
CA PRO A 105 0.16 24.36 -9.71
C PRO A 105 1.25 23.54 -10.42
N SER A 106 1.57 22.34 -9.91
CA SER A 106 2.60 21.46 -10.48
C SER A 106 2.13 20.65 -11.68
N THR A 107 0.83 20.70 -12.01
CA THR A 107 0.25 19.97 -13.13
C THR A 107 -0.69 20.81 -14.00
N ALA A 108 -0.81 22.11 -13.69
CA ALA A 108 -1.76 23.02 -14.33
C ALA A 108 -1.47 23.23 -15.83
N GLY A 109 -2.45 23.00 -16.69
CA GLY A 109 -2.32 23.21 -18.13
C GLY A 109 -1.73 22.03 -18.91
N ARG A 110 -1.46 20.88 -18.26
CA ARG A 110 -1.08 19.63 -18.96
C ARG A 110 -2.05 18.49 -18.62
N PRO A 111 -2.43 17.66 -19.60
CA PRO A 111 -3.27 16.49 -19.35
C PRO A 111 -2.46 15.44 -18.57
N MET A 112 -3.12 14.65 -17.73
CA MET A 112 -2.46 13.66 -16.88
C MET A 112 -3.11 12.29 -16.90
N VAL A 113 -2.29 11.28 -16.61
CA VAL A 113 -2.71 9.96 -16.15
C VAL A 113 -2.15 9.75 -14.75
N ILE A 114 -3.03 9.60 -13.76
CA ILE A 114 -2.67 9.34 -12.36
C ILE A 114 -3.05 7.90 -12.02
N ASN A 115 -2.10 7.09 -11.56
CA ASN A 115 -2.36 5.71 -11.12
C ASN A 115 -2.19 5.60 -9.61
N LEU A 116 -3.25 5.21 -8.91
CA LEU A 116 -3.19 4.84 -7.50
C LEU A 116 -2.79 3.37 -7.37
N TRP A 117 -1.75 3.11 -6.58
CA TRP A 117 -1.19 1.76 -6.37
C TRP A 117 -0.72 1.56 -4.92
N ALA A 118 -0.39 0.32 -4.55
CA ALA A 118 0.26 0.01 -3.28
C ALA A 118 1.24 -1.17 -3.40
N THR A 119 2.25 -1.26 -2.53
CA THR A 119 3.25 -2.33 -2.52
C THR A 119 2.68 -3.74 -2.42
N TRP A 120 1.58 -3.91 -1.69
CA TRP A 120 0.84 -5.18 -1.54
C TRP A 120 -0.09 -5.50 -2.73
N CYS A 121 -0.29 -4.57 -3.68
CA CYS A 121 -1.20 -4.75 -4.81
C CYS A 121 -0.54 -5.56 -5.93
N GLY A 122 -0.81 -6.88 -5.96
CA GLY A 122 -0.30 -7.80 -6.99
C GLY A 122 -0.54 -7.36 -8.44
N PRO A 123 -1.75 -6.89 -8.84
CA PRO A 123 -1.98 -6.38 -10.19
C PRO A 123 -1.20 -5.10 -10.50
N CYS A 124 -1.07 -4.18 -9.54
CA CYS A 124 -0.34 -2.92 -9.71
C CYS A 124 1.14 -3.17 -10.09
N ARG A 125 1.77 -4.22 -9.54
CA ARG A 125 3.14 -4.61 -9.89
C ARG A 125 3.35 -4.89 -11.39
N ARG A 126 2.29 -5.31 -12.10
CA ARG A 126 2.32 -5.56 -13.56
C ARG A 126 1.96 -4.33 -14.39
N GLU A 127 1.14 -3.43 -13.86
CA GLU A 127 0.68 -2.22 -14.55
C GLU A 127 1.70 -1.06 -14.48
N LEU A 128 2.50 -0.96 -13.41
CA LEU A 128 3.50 0.11 -13.26
C LEU A 128 4.56 0.14 -14.40
N PRO A 129 5.11 -1.01 -14.88
CA PRO A 129 5.96 -1.02 -16.07
C PRO A 129 5.22 -0.60 -17.36
N VAL A 130 3.93 -0.92 -17.48
CA VAL A 130 3.08 -0.51 -18.61
C VAL A 130 2.88 1.01 -18.62
N LEU A 131 2.64 1.62 -17.45
CA LEU A 131 2.59 3.07 -17.26
C LEU A 131 3.93 3.76 -17.56
N GLN A 132 5.06 3.12 -17.23
CA GLN A 132 6.39 3.65 -17.57
C GLN A 132 6.64 3.70 -19.08
N GLU A 133 6.35 2.61 -19.79
CA GLU A 133 6.48 2.57 -21.24
C GLU A 133 5.50 3.54 -21.93
N PHE A 134 4.27 3.67 -21.41
CA PHE A 134 3.34 4.70 -21.87
C PHE A 134 3.89 6.13 -21.64
N ALA A 135 4.44 6.43 -20.46
CA ALA A 135 5.04 7.73 -20.17
C ALA A 135 6.18 8.07 -21.13
N ARG A 136 7.02 7.08 -21.47
CA ARG A 136 8.12 7.21 -22.43
C ARG A 136 7.62 7.55 -23.84
N ARG A 137 6.49 6.96 -24.28
CA ARG A 137 5.86 7.26 -25.57
C ARG A 137 5.18 8.63 -25.58
N ALA A 138 4.39 8.92 -24.54
CA ALA A 138 3.67 10.17 -24.41
C ALA A 138 4.62 11.39 -24.40
N GLY A 139 5.74 11.28 -23.66
CA GLY A 139 6.69 12.38 -23.46
C GLY A 139 5.97 13.60 -22.84
N ASP A 140 6.34 14.79 -23.28
CA ASP A 140 5.77 16.03 -22.72
C ASP A 140 4.29 16.28 -23.09
N ARG A 141 3.65 15.39 -23.86
CA ARG A 141 2.22 15.50 -24.18
C ARG A 141 1.31 15.15 -23.01
N VAL A 142 1.74 14.27 -22.09
CA VAL A 142 0.93 13.81 -20.93
C VAL A 142 1.81 13.64 -19.69
N THR A 143 1.38 14.14 -18.54
CA THR A 143 2.04 13.84 -17.26
C THR A 143 1.57 12.48 -16.74
N VAL A 144 2.46 11.50 -16.61
CA VAL A 144 2.16 10.25 -15.91
C VAL A 144 2.67 10.34 -14.48
N LEU A 145 1.78 10.17 -13.51
CA LEU A 145 2.06 10.26 -12.08
C LEU A 145 1.63 8.97 -11.38
N ALA A 146 2.59 8.27 -10.78
CA ALA A 146 2.29 7.17 -9.88
C ALA A 146 2.03 7.72 -8.47
N ALA A 147 1.01 7.25 -7.79
CA ALA A 147 0.66 7.69 -6.44
C ALA A 147 0.48 6.48 -5.53
N HIS A 148 1.35 6.38 -4.53
CA HIS A 148 1.24 5.33 -3.52
C HIS A 148 0.09 5.66 -2.56
N ASP A 149 -0.91 4.79 -2.53
CA ASP A 149 -2.09 4.94 -1.69
C ASP A 149 -1.75 4.89 -0.19
N ARG A 150 -2.55 5.63 0.58
CA ARG A 150 -2.48 5.72 2.04
C ARG A 150 -2.35 4.38 2.75
N GLN A 151 -3.00 3.33 2.26
CA GLN A 151 -3.01 1.99 2.89
C GLN A 151 -1.68 1.22 2.74
N GLY A 152 -0.64 1.82 2.18
CA GLY A 152 0.71 1.26 2.25
C GLY A 152 1.83 2.28 2.07
N ALA A 153 1.58 3.57 2.30
CA ALA A 153 2.45 4.71 1.97
C ALA A 153 3.75 4.82 2.81
N ASP A 154 4.41 3.69 3.02
CA ASP A 154 5.79 3.56 3.47
C ASP A 154 6.72 3.87 2.29
N ALA A 155 7.57 4.90 2.48
CA ALA A 155 8.46 5.37 1.43
C ALA A 155 9.52 4.33 1.03
N TYR A 156 10.04 3.56 1.99
CA TYR A 156 11.11 2.60 1.75
C TYR A 156 10.62 1.38 0.99
N LEU A 157 9.47 0.80 1.39
CA LEU A 157 8.86 -0.32 0.67
C LEU A 157 8.45 0.09 -0.75
N ALA A 158 7.96 1.31 -0.94
CA ALA A 158 7.65 1.85 -2.26
C ALA A 158 8.89 1.94 -3.15
N LEU A 159 9.99 2.52 -2.64
CA LEU A 159 11.27 2.62 -3.33
C LEU A 159 11.87 1.24 -3.65
N ALA A 160 11.80 0.30 -2.70
CA ALA A 160 12.30 -1.06 -2.88
C ALA A 160 11.57 -1.78 -4.01
N LEU A 161 10.23 -1.74 -4.04
CA LEU A 161 9.46 -2.35 -5.12
C LEU A 161 9.74 -1.69 -6.47
N LEU A 162 9.70 -0.35 -6.56
CA LEU A 162 9.96 0.36 -7.83
C LEU A 162 11.37 0.07 -8.37
N THR A 163 12.35 -0.12 -7.47
CA THR A 163 13.69 -0.59 -7.84
C THR A 163 13.64 -2.02 -8.39
N GLU A 164 12.94 -2.95 -7.70
CA GLU A 164 12.80 -4.37 -8.09
C GLU A 164 12.16 -4.55 -9.48
N ILE A 165 11.12 -3.76 -9.80
CA ILE A 165 10.38 -3.84 -11.08
C ILE A 165 10.90 -2.87 -12.15
N ASP A 166 12.06 -2.26 -11.92
CA ASP A 166 12.72 -1.26 -12.79
C ASP A 166 11.86 -0.06 -13.22
N VAL A 167 10.95 0.40 -12.34
CA VAL A 167 10.11 1.59 -12.58
C VAL A 167 10.76 2.84 -11.96
N ARG A 168 10.75 3.92 -12.75
CA ARG A 168 11.37 5.22 -12.49
C ARG A 168 10.39 6.38 -12.67
N LEU A 169 9.09 6.11 -12.71
CA LEU A 169 8.04 7.12 -12.85
C LEU A 169 8.09 8.19 -11.75
N PRO A 170 7.71 9.45 -12.04
CA PRO A 170 7.41 10.43 -11.00
C PRO A 170 6.38 9.83 -10.04
N THR A 171 6.77 9.71 -8.76
CA THR A 171 5.97 9.01 -7.76
C THR A 171 5.77 9.87 -6.52
N VAL A 172 4.54 9.93 -6.02
CA VAL A 172 4.16 10.62 -4.78
C VAL A 172 3.56 9.66 -3.75
N LEU A 173 3.61 10.03 -2.47
CA LEU A 173 2.98 9.31 -1.36
C LEU A 173 1.73 10.07 -0.91
N ASP A 174 0.55 9.44 -1.03
CA ASP A 174 -0.72 10.01 -0.54
C ASP A 174 -0.97 9.63 0.94
N GLN A 175 -0.01 10.00 1.80
CA GLN A 175 0.03 9.58 3.21
C GLN A 175 -1.22 9.99 4.02
N THR A 176 -1.93 11.04 3.59
CA THR A 176 -3.16 11.51 4.23
C THR A 176 -4.43 11.08 3.49
N GLY A 177 -4.33 10.44 2.31
CA GLY A 177 -5.45 10.14 1.42
C GLY A 177 -6.06 11.39 0.74
N ALA A 178 -5.32 12.50 0.68
CA ALA A 178 -5.79 13.77 0.10
C ALA A 178 -6.00 13.66 -1.40
N LEU A 179 -5.08 13.03 -2.13
CA LEU A 179 -5.20 12.82 -3.57
C LEU A 179 -6.33 11.83 -3.89
N ALA A 180 -6.42 10.72 -3.15
CA ALA A 180 -7.51 9.76 -3.29
C ALA A 180 -8.89 10.41 -3.03
N ARG A 181 -9.02 11.29 -2.02
CA ARG A 181 -10.25 12.05 -1.77
C ARG A 181 -10.57 13.04 -2.90
N ALA A 182 -9.58 13.81 -3.36
CA ALA A 182 -9.72 14.78 -4.44
C ALA A 182 -10.22 14.12 -5.74
N LEU A 183 -9.64 12.98 -6.10
CA LEU A 183 -10.04 12.15 -7.25
C LEU A 183 -11.36 11.39 -7.05
N LYS A 184 -11.97 11.46 -5.85
CA LYS A 184 -13.13 10.65 -5.43
C LYS A 184 -12.90 9.15 -5.65
N ALA A 185 -11.69 8.69 -5.34
CA ALA A 185 -11.23 7.35 -5.61
C ALA A 185 -12.02 6.30 -4.80
N ARG A 186 -12.35 5.20 -5.48
CA ARG A 186 -12.88 3.99 -4.86
C ARG A 186 -11.76 3.27 -4.11
N GLN A 187 -12.11 2.54 -3.05
CA GLN A 187 -11.15 1.72 -2.29
C GLN A 187 -10.83 0.41 -3.04
N VAL A 188 -10.27 0.53 -4.24
CA VAL A 188 -9.84 -0.59 -5.11
C VAL A 188 -8.57 -0.18 -5.85
N LEU A 189 -7.59 -1.09 -5.90
CA LEU A 189 -6.31 -0.87 -6.56
C LEU A 189 -6.03 -1.95 -7.62
N PRO A 190 -5.39 -1.60 -8.75
CA PRO A 190 -5.06 -0.23 -9.15
C PRO A 190 -6.31 0.60 -9.49
N SER A 191 -6.15 1.92 -9.49
CA SER A 191 -7.15 2.86 -10.01
C SER A 191 -6.47 3.95 -10.85
N THR A 192 -6.77 3.98 -12.15
CA THR A 192 -6.19 4.94 -13.10
C THR A 192 -7.19 6.05 -13.44
N PHE A 193 -6.75 7.30 -13.35
CA PHE A 193 -7.53 8.52 -13.56
C PHE A 193 -6.94 9.34 -14.70
N PHE A 194 -7.80 9.75 -15.63
CA PHE A 194 -7.47 10.65 -16.72
C PHE A 194 -7.90 12.05 -16.31
N VAL A 195 -6.96 13.00 -16.18
CA VAL A 195 -7.20 14.38 -15.72
C VAL A 195 -6.90 15.35 -16.86
N ARG A 196 -7.79 16.31 -17.08
CA ARG A 196 -7.68 17.33 -18.13
C ARG A 196 -6.67 18.43 -17.74
N PRO A 197 -6.19 19.23 -18.71
CA PRO A 197 -5.35 20.40 -18.46
C PRO A 197 -5.91 21.42 -17.45
N ASP A 198 -7.24 21.50 -17.30
CA ASP A 198 -7.92 22.38 -16.33
C ASP A 198 -7.96 21.80 -14.90
N GLY A 199 -7.42 20.59 -14.69
CA GLY A 199 -7.42 19.86 -13.42
C GLY A 199 -8.73 19.10 -13.13
N THR A 200 -9.67 19.02 -14.07
CA THR A 200 -10.89 18.20 -13.91
C THR A 200 -10.65 16.73 -14.28
N VAL A 201 -11.31 15.80 -13.58
CA VAL A 201 -11.27 14.38 -13.96
C VAL A 201 -12.10 14.18 -15.22
N ALA A 202 -11.49 13.63 -16.27
CA ALA A 202 -12.16 13.21 -17.49
C ALA A 202 -12.81 11.84 -17.35
N ALA A 203 -12.07 10.87 -16.80
CA ALA A 203 -12.55 9.51 -16.58
C ALA A 203 -11.74 8.78 -15.49
N ALA A 204 -12.35 7.75 -14.92
CA ALA A 204 -11.71 6.78 -14.02
C ALA A 204 -12.25 5.37 -14.32
N PRO A 205 -11.90 4.77 -15.48
CA PRO A 205 -12.44 3.49 -15.90
C PRO A 205 -12.08 2.37 -14.92
N VAL A 206 -12.97 1.38 -14.76
CA VAL A 206 -12.66 0.14 -14.02
C VAL A 206 -11.91 -0.78 -14.97
N ARG A 207 -10.61 -0.57 -15.08
CA ARG A 207 -9.75 -1.26 -16.05
C ARG A 207 -8.35 -1.45 -15.47
N LEU A 208 -7.80 -2.65 -15.66
CA LEU A 208 -6.37 -2.93 -15.56
C LEU A 208 -5.75 -2.71 -16.94
N TYR A 209 -4.66 -1.97 -17.01
CA TYR A 209 -3.92 -1.73 -18.25
C TYR A 209 -2.78 -2.74 -18.39
N GLU A 210 -2.92 -3.64 -19.37
CA GLU A 210 -1.93 -4.69 -19.65
C GLU A 210 -0.99 -4.31 -20.80
N SER A 211 -1.32 -3.25 -21.56
CA SER A 211 -0.46 -2.71 -22.62
C SER A 211 -0.41 -1.16 -22.62
N PRO A 212 0.68 -0.55 -23.12
CA PRO A 212 0.76 0.90 -23.30
C PRO A 212 -0.23 1.42 -24.36
N ASP A 213 -0.62 0.56 -25.31
CA ASP A 213 -1.54 0.90 -26.39
C ASP A 213 -2.96 1.10 -25.85
N ASP A 214 -3.34 0.36 -24.79
CA ASP A 214 -4.60 0.56 -24.06
C ASP A 214 -4.64 1.91 -23.34
N LEU A 215 -3.52 2.31 -22.71
CA LEU A 215 -3.38 3.63 -22.09
C LEU A 215 -3.42 4.74 -23.15
N ALA A 216 -2.77 4.56 -24.30
CA ALA A 216 -2.82 5.51 -25.41
C ALA A 216 -4.25 5.64 -25.99
N ALA A 217 -4.96 4.53 -26.16
CA ALA A 217 -6.33 4.52 -26.66
C ALA A 217 -7.30 5.25 -25.70
N ASP A 218 -7.23 4.97 -24.39
CA ASP A 218 -8.07 5.67 -23.41
C ASP A 218 -7.60 7.14 -23.20
N THR A 219 -6.31 7.45 -23.37
CA THR A 219 -5.79 8.84 -23.38
C THR A 219 -6.39 9.65 -24.54
N ARG A 220 -6.39 9.12 -25.78
CA ARG A 220 -7.09 9.76 -26.90
C ARG A 220 -8.56 9.97 -26.61
N LYS A 221 -9.24 8.93 -26.14
CA LYS A 221 -10.68 8.91 -25.88
C LYS A 221 -11.13 9.89 -24.81
N TYR A 222 -10.37 10.02 -23.72
CA TYR A 222 -10.76 10.84 -22.55
C TYR A 222 -10.10 12.21 -22.49
N LEU A 223 -8.90 12.37 -23.04
CA LEU A 223 -8.10 13.59 -22.99
C LEU A 223 -7.92 14.26 -24.36
N GLY A 224 -8.19 13.55 -25.47
CA GLY A 224 -8.04 14.09 -26.82
C GLY A 224 -6.60 14.17 -27.31
N VAL A 225 -5.69 13.36 -26.75
CA VAL A 225 -4.23 13.47 -26.94
C VAL A 225 -3.62 12.14 -27.36
N GLU A 226 -2.94 12.10 -28.50
CA GLU A 226 -1.79 11.21 -28.77
C GLU A 226 -1.97 9.70 -28.51
N ALA A 227 -1.21 9.04 -27.65
CA ALA A 227 -0.01 9.47 -26.93
C ALA A 227 1.04 8.35 -27.02
#